data_AF-A0A538KQX2-F1
#
_entry.id   AF-A0A538KQX2-F1
#
_cell.length_a   1.000
_cell.length_b   1.000
_cell.length_c   1.000
_cell.angle_alpha   90.00
_cell.angle_beta   90.00
_cell.angle_gamma   90.00
#
_symmetry.space_group_name_H-M   'P 1'
#
loop_
_entity.id
_entity.type
_entity.pdbx_description
1 polymer ?
#
loop_
_entity_poly.entity_id
_entity_poly.type
_entity_poly.pdbx_seq_one_letter_code
_entity_poly.pdbx_strand_id
1 'polypeptide(L)'
;MTLVLLFAVACAGPAPSARADALAPVGHVFVIVMENKGFAETFGPAGAVAAPYLSTTLPAMGELLTSYHGVGHGSLVNYIAMISGQPPTPDTKDNCSDPLAAVAPDAVPPYGVAATNGCVYPANFRTVADQLTERGLTWKGYMEDIPSPCFLGASGTGDYARRHNPFVFFSSLIDSGQCGVNDVPLTDLPADLADPNHTPNFAFITPNSCNDGHSACTPSTPPAPPVSSSDQQLHQIDAFLQVWVPQILASPAFQRDGLLVVTFDEADDSASCCNQQPGPAELTQPTALNPTPPLPRLGGGLIGAVLVSPFISPGAENPDGAHLNATDYNHYSLLRSVEDLFGLTHLGYAAQDGLQPFGTDVFDRIPPPDALPEPGLTPEPHGGAGSATPPPGAQPSCSARPQATLAPTLRPTARGLAVKGAATGCGRIRVVEVAVARRTARRDCRWLSLAAKPGRPTSCARPFWLLATTVRGGWSVTLRGRLSPGHYDVLVRAIDAAGRKQLVPTRRTLVVRRSKRRRTDAPRRQPVTPWAALPSR
;
A
#
# COMPACT_ATOMS: atom_id res chain seq x y z
N MET A 1 -6.47 -12.49 80.04
CA MET A 1 -5.84 -12.96 78.79
C MET A 1 -6.15 -11.93 77.72
N THR A 2 -5.23 -11.02 77.44
CA THR A 2 -5.40 -9.97 76.43
C THR A 2 -4.30 -10.18 75.38
N LEU A 3 -4.70 -10.60 74.19
CA LEU A 3 -3.80 -10.96 73.09
C LEU A 3 -3.46 -9.68 72.31
N VAL A 4 -2.18 -9.33 72.26
CA VAL A 4 -1.66 -8.21 71.45
C VAL A 4 -1.29 -8.77 70.07
N LEU A 5 -1.98 -8.31 69.03
CA LEU A 5 -1.67 -8.60 67.63
C LEU A 5 -0.60 -7.61 67.13
N LEU A 6 0.58 -8.13 66.76
CA LEU A 6 1.59 -7.40 66.00
C LEU A 6 1.19 -7.37 64.52
N PHE A 7 0.99 -6.18 63.96
CA PHE A 7 0.92 -5.96 62.51
C PHE A 7 2.35 -5.83 61.94
N ALA A 8 2.76 -6.81 61.15
CA ALA A 8 3.95 -6.69 60.30
C ALA A 8 3.58 -5.84 59.07
N VAL A 9 4.22 -4.67 58.92
CA VAL A 9 4.15 -3.86 57.70
C VAL A 9 5.18 -4.44 56.71
N ALA A 10 4.69 -5.15 55.70
CA ALA A 10 5.51 -5.57 54.57
C ALA A 10 5.66 -4.39 53.60
N CYS A 11 6.89 -3.89 53.44
CA CYS A 11 7.21 -2.95 52.37
C CYS A 11 7.13 -3.67 51.01
N ALA A 12 6.03 -3.48 50.29
CA ALA A 12 5.94 -3.87 48.89
C ALA A 12 6.84 -2.93 48.06
N GLY A 13 7.93 -3.46 47.52
CA GLY A 13 8.72 -2.76 46.50
C GLY A 13 7.86 -2.53 45.24
N PRO A 14 8.19 -1.52 44.42
CA PRO A 14 7.48 -1.30 43.16
C PRO A 14 7.61 -2.56 42.30
N ALA A 15 6.48 -3.07 41.82
CA ALA A 15 6.44 -4.17 40.88
C ALA A 15 7.25 -3.80 39.62
N PRO A 16 8.01 -4.72 39.03
CA PRO A 16 8.66 -4.48 37.74
C PRO A 16 7.58 -4.08 36.73
N SER A 17 7.73 -2.88 36.16
CA SER A 17 6.89 -2.42 35.06
C SER A 17 7.03 -3.43 33.92
N ALA A 18 5.93 -4.03 33.47
CA ALA A 18 5.93 -4.85 32.26
C ALA A 18 6.60 -4.05 31.14
N ARG A 19 7.70 -4.58 30.61
CA ARG A 19 8.37 -4.02 29.44
C ARG A 19 7.35 -4.18 28.31
N ALA A 20 6.93 -3.08 27.68
CA ALA A 20 6.22 -3.20 26.41
C ALA A 20 7.18 -3.93 25.46
N ASP A 21 6.77 -5.07 24.91
CA ASP A 21 7.58 -5.79 23.95
C ASP A 21 7.90 -4.85 22.79
N ALA A 22 9.19 -4.69 22.51
CA ALA A 22 9.64 -3.84 21.42
C ALA A 22 9.18 -4.49 20.12
N LEU A 23 8.44 -3.76 19.28
CA LEU A 23 8.07 -4.25 17.94
C LEU A 23 9.34 -4.51 17.11
N ALA A 24 9.29 -5.53 16.26
CA ALA A 24 10.38 -5.81 15.33
C ALA A 24 10.62 -4.58 14.44
N PRO A 25 11.88 -4.14 14.24
CA PRO A 25 12.17 -2.93 13.48
C PRO A 25 12.12 -3.20 11.96
N VAL A 26 11.01 -3.75 11.48
CA VAL A 26 10.74 -4.02 10.06
C VAL A 26 10.44 -2.70 9.35
N GLY A 27 11.19 -2.41 8.30
CA GLY A 27 11.02 -1.23 7.45
C GLY A 27 10.38 -1.54 6.09
N HIS A 28 10.43 -2.80 5.66
CA HIS A 28 9.90 -3.26 4.37
C HIS A 28 9.15 -4.58 4.50
N VAL A 29 7.87 -4.60 4.14
CA VAL A 29 7.03 -5.81 4.10
C VAL A 29 6.74 -6.18 2.65
N PHE A 30 6.99 -7.42 2.29
CA PHE A 30 6.67 -8.04 1.01
C PHE A 30 5.62 -9.11 1.26
N VAL A 31 4.43 -8.96 0.67
CA VAL A 31 3.36 -9.96 0.71
C VAL A 31 3.23 -10.54 -0.68
N ILE A 32 3.42 -11.85 -0.81
CA ILE A 32 3.12 -12.60 -2.03
C ILE A 32 1.90 -13.47 -1.77
N VAL A 33 0.86 -13.33 -2.58
CA VAL A 33 -0.39 -14.10 -2.44
C VAL A 33 -0.51 -15.07 -3.60
N MET A 34 -0.60 -16.35 -3.27
CA MET A 34 -0.92 -17.46 -4.17
C MET A 34 -2.43 -17.76 -4.10
N GLU A 35 -2.94 -18.63 -4.96
CA GLU A 35 -4.38 -18.88 -5.09
C GLU A 35 -4.79 -20.32 -4.78
N ASN A 36 -5.94 -20.47 -4.12
CA ASN A 36 -6.77 -21.66 -3.98
C ASN A 36 -6.01 -22.94 -3.59
N LYS A 37 -5.24 -22.86 -2.49
CA LYS A 37 -4.56 -24.03 -1.92
C LYS A 37 -4.67 -24.08 -0.40
N GLY A 38 -5.09 -25.24 0.09
CA GLY A 38 -5.08 -25.53 1.52
C GLY A 38 -3.71 -25.93 2.06
N PHE A 39 -3.54 -25.84 3.38
CA PHE A 39 -2.30 -26.17 4.08
C PHE A 39 -1.83 -27.60 3.79
N ALA A 40 -2.75 -28.57 3.81
CA ALA A 40 -2.40 -29.98 3.58
C ALA A 40 -1.94 -30.25 2.14
N GLU A 41 -2.42 -29.48 1.17
CA GLU A 41 -2.03 -29.59 -0.24
C GLU A 41 -0.63 -29.00 -0.47
N THR A 42 -0.33 -27.86 0.17
CA THR A 42 0.90 -27.09 -0.05
C THR A 42 2.06 -27.49 0.86
N PHE A 43 1.81 -27.65 2.15
CA PHE A 43 2.84 -27.98 3.15
C PHE A 43 2.78 -29.45 3.60
N GLY A 44 1.82 -30.21 3.09
CA GLY A 44 1.76 -31.66 3.28
C GLY A 44 2.59 -32.46 2.27
N PRO A 45 2.47 -33.80 2.25
CA PRO A 45 3.29 -34.67 1.42
C PRO A 45 3.25 -34.38 -0.09
N ALA A 46 2.12 -33.90 -0.62
CA ALA A 46 1.98 -33.55 -2.02
C ALA A 46 2.84 -32.34 -2.38
N GLY A 47 2.69 -31.22 -1.66
CA GLY A 47 3.51 -30.04 -1.87
C GLY A 47 4.99 -30.23 -1.50
N ALA A 48 5.34 -31.14 -0.58
CA ALA A 48 6.74 -31.53 -0.36
C ALA A 48 7.42 -32.09 -1.62
N VAL A 49 6.65 -32.73 -2.51
CA VAL A 49 7.14 -33.27 -3.78
C VAL A 49 6.98 -32.26 -4.91
N ALA A 50 5.81 -31.63 -5.02
CA ALA A 50 5.46 -30.78 -6.15
C ALA A 50 5.95 -29.32 -6.01
N ALA A 51 6.07 -28.83 -4.78
CA ALA A 51 6.50 -27.48 -4.45
C ALA A 51 7.54 -27.45 -3.30
N PRO A 52 8.71 -28.08 -3.46
CA PRO A 52 9.72 -28.19 -2.40
C PRO A 52 10.36 -26.85 -2.00
N TYR A 53 10.39 -25.85 -2.89
CA TYR A 53 10.86 -24.53 -2.53
C TYR A 53 9.89 -23.87 -1.55
N LEU A 54 8.59 -23.88 -1.86
CA LEU A 54 7.54 -23.39 -0.96
C LEU A 54 7.48 -24.19 0.36
N SER A 55 7.40 -25.51 0.27
CA SER A 55 7.01 -26.37 1.40
C SER A 55 8.16 -26.74 2.34
N THR A 56 9.40 -26.67 1.86
CA THR A 56 10.58 -27.10 2.63
C THR A 56 11.63 -26.00 2.69
N THR A 57 11.97 -25.38 1.56
CA THR A 57 13.08 -24.41 1.52
C THR A 57 12.75 -23.11 2.24
N LEU A 58 11.58 -22.51 1.97
CA LEU A 58 11.18 -21.27 2.64
C LEU A 58 10.96 -21.47 4.16
N PRO A 59 10.27 -22.54 4.63
CA PRO A 59 10.16 -22.82 6.06
C PRO A 59 11.49 -23.06 6.75
N ALA A 60 12.50 -23.60 6.05
CA ALA A 60 13.86 -23.71 6.61
C ALA A 60 14.58 -22.36 6.72
N MET A 61 14.21 -21.36 5.91
CA MET A 61 14.78 -20.01 5.95
C MET A 61 14.12 -19.10 6.99
N GLY A 62 12.94 -19.44 7.49
CA GLY A 62 12.19 -18.66 8.46
C GLY A 62 11.21 -19.52 9.23
N GLU A 63 9.93 -19.14 9.23
CA GLU A 63 8.89 -19.78 10.03
C GLU A 63 7.65 -20.11 9.19
N LEU A 64 7.05 -21.27 9.43
CA LEU A 64 5.78 -21.70 8.85
C LEU A 64 4.66 -21.54 9.89
N LEU A 65 3.70 -20.67 9.57
CA LEU A 65 2.45 -20.53 10.31
C LEU A 65 1.51 -21.66 9.87
N THR A 66 1.29 -22.63 10.75
CA THR A 66 0.50 -23.84 10.48
C THR A 66 -0.99 -23.66 10.75
N SER A 67 -1.38 -22.57 11.41
CA SER A 67 -2.77 -22.20 11.71
C SER A 67 -3.16 -20.84 11.10
N TYR A 68 -2.84 -20.64 9.82
CA TYR A 68 -3.18 -19.43 9.07
C TYR A 68 -4.38 -19.66 8.14
N HIS A 69 -5.39 -18.79 8.21
CA HIS A 69 -6.70 -18.98 7.57
C HIS A 69 -7.08 -17.86 6.60
N GLY A 70 -7.75 -18.24 5.50
CA GLY A 70 -8.51 -17.32 4.68
C GLY A 70 -9.73 -16.76 5.43
N VAL A 71 -10.29 -15.64 4.97
CA VAL A 71 -11.44 -14.98 5.63
C VAL A 71 -12.75 -15.13 4.87
N GLY A 72 -12.72 -15.60 3.64
CA GLY A 72 -13.91 -15.81 2.83
C GLY A 72 -13.62 -16.75 1.66
N HIS A 73 -14.68 -17.34 1.11
CA HIS A 73 -14.59 -17.96 -0.20
C HIS A 73 -14.81 -16.96 -1.33
N GLY A 74 -14.01 -17.08 -2.39
CA GLY A 74 -13.89 -16.14 -3.50
C GLY A 74 -12.69 -15.22 -3.33
N SER A 75 -11.66 -15.41 -4.15
CA SER A 75 -10.35 -14.73 -4.05
C SER A 75 -10.42 -13.26 -3.60
N LEU A 76 -11.20 -12.44 -4.31
CA LEU A 76 -11.27 -10.99 -4.10
C LEU A 76 -11.50 -10.59 -2.64
N VAL A 77 -12.29 -11.36 -1.90
CA VAL A 77 -12.61 -11.04 -0.51
C VAL A 77 -11.38 -11.06 0.39
N ASN A 78 -10.45 -11.97 0.14
CA ASN A 78 -9.22 -12.14 0.90
C ASN A 78 -8.23 -11.01 0.57
N TYR A 79 -8.10 -10.64 -0.72
CA TYR A 79 -7.30 -9.49 -1.13
C TYR A 79 -7.82 -8.16 -0.54
N ILE A 80 -9.13 -7.95 -0.53
CA ILE A 80 -9.75 -6.77 0.08
C ILE A 80 -9.47 -6.75 1.59
N ALA A 81 -9.63 -7.89 2.27
CA ALA A 81 -9.37 -8.00 3.69
C ALA A 81 -7.93 -7.64 4.06
N MET A 82 -6.94 -8.16 3.31
CA MET A 82 -5.51 -7.93 3.55
C MET A 82 -5.08 -6.46 3.45
N ILE A 83 -5.80 -5.61 2.71
CA ILE A 83 -5.42 -4.19 2.54
C ILE A 83 -6.35 -3.19 3.22
N SER A 84 -7.54 -3.60 3.68
CA SER A 84 -8.57 -2.66 4.16
C SER A 84 -9.32 -3.11 5.41
N GLY A 85 -9.17 -4.37 5.81
CA GLY A 85 -9.91 -4.96 6.92
C GLY A 85 -11.41 -5.06 6.67
N GLN A 86 -11.89 -4.82 5.45
CA GLN A 86 -13.32 -4.97 5.14
C GLN A 86 -13.72 -6.46 5.16
N PRO A 87 -14.91 -6.77 5.70
CA PRO A 87 -15.43 -8.13 5.74
C PRO A 87 -15.95 -8.59 4.39
N PRO A 88 -16.14 -9.91 4.22
CA PRO A 88 -16.91 -10.43 3.11
C PRO A 88 -18.26 -9.75 2.94
N THR A 89 -18.55 -9.39 1.69
CA THR A 89 -19.88 -9.07 1.18
C THR A 89 -20.30 -10.13 0.15
N PRO A 90 -21.61 -10.32 -0.10
CA PRO A 90 -22.06 -11.21 -1.16
C PRO A 90 -21.36 -10.97 -2.51
N ASP A 91 -21.23 -9.72 -2.94
CA ASP A 91 -20.60 -9.40 -4.23
C ASP A 91 -19.11 -9.71 -4.26
N THR A 92 -18.39 -9.47 -3.16
CA THR A 92 -16.95 -9.79 -3.08
C THR A 92 -16.68 -11.30 -3.07
N LYS A 93 -17.57 -12.08 -2.45
CA LYS A 93 -17.51 -13.56 -2.48
C LYS A 93 -17.78 -14.12 -3.88
N ASP A 94 -18.58 -13.41 -4.66
CA ASP A 94 -18.82 -13.71 -6.08
C ASP A 94 -17.77 -13.04 -7.01
N ASN A 95 -16.61 -12.65 -6.46
CA ASN A 95 -15.49 -12.02 -7.19
C ASN A 95 -15.84 -10.76 -7.99
N CYS A 96 -16.95 -10.08 -7.64
CA CYS A 96 -17.36 -8.80 -8.21
C CYS A 96 -17.47 -8.81 -9.74
N SER A 97 -18.52 -9.44 -10.24
CA SER A 97 -18.87 -9.45 -11.65
C SER A 97 -19.19 -8.04 -12.18
N ASP A 98 -18.88 -7.79 -13.45
CA ASP A 98 -19.21 -6.53 -14.11
C ASP A 98 -20.71 -6.44 -14.47
N PRO A 99 -21.34 -5.25 -14.37
CA PRO A 99 -20.75 -4.00 -13.91
C PRO A 99 -20.59 -3.95 -12.39
N LEU A 100 -19.47 -3.39 -11.92
CA LEU A 100 -19.19 -3.25 -10.49
C LEU A 100 -20.22 -2.38 -9.75
N ALA A 101 -20.83 -2.95 -8.72
CA ALA A 101 -21.72 -2.23 -7.81
C ALA A 101 -20.91 -1.35 -6.82
N ALA A 102 -21.43 -0.16 -6.51
CA ALA A 102 -20.83 0.72 -5.53
C ALA A 102 -21.30 0.37 -4.12
N VAL A 103 -20.36 0.37 -3.17
CA VAL A 103 -20.66 0.28 -1.74
C VAL A 103 -21.17 1.64 -1.26
N ALA A 104 -22.22 1.67 -0.43
CA ALA A 104 -22.68 2.90 0.20
C ALA A 104 -21.63 3.44 1.18
N PRO A 105 -21.53 4.77 1.37
CA PRO A 105 -20.52 5.36 2.26
C PRO A 105 -20.80 5.11 3.76
N ASP A 106 -21.86 4.40 4.11
CA ASP A 106 -22.26 4.11 5.48
C ASP A 106 -21.31 3.08 6.13
N ALA A 107 -20.59 3.52 7.15
CA ALA A 107 -19.66 2.71 7.92
C ALA A 107 -20.26 2.34 9.28
N VAL A 108 -20.10 1.07 9.68
CA VAL A 108 -20.69 0.51 10.90
C VAL A 108 -19.67 0.55 12.05
N PRO A 109 -19.98 1.21 13.18
CA PRO A 109 -19.16 1.13 14.39
C PRO A 109 -19.13 -0.29 15.01
N PRO A 110 -18.10 -0.65 15.80
CA PRO A 110 -16.95 0.19 16.15
C PRO A 110 -15.85 0.21 15.07
N TYR A 111 -15.88 -0.73 14.12
CA TYR A 111 -14.75 -1.03 13.24
C TYR A 111 -14.72 -0.23 11.92
N GLY A 112 -15.80 0.49 11.59
CA GLY A 112 -15.86 1.30 10.37
C GLY A 112 -15.95 0.47 9.08
N VAL A 113 -16.56 -0.72 9.16
CA VAL A 113 -16.78 -1.61 8.02
C VAL A 113 -18.03 -1.22 7.23
N ALA A 114 -18.07 -1.54 5.95
CA ALA A 114 -19.20 -1.20 5.09
C ALA A 114 -20.51 -1.85 5.55
N ALA A 115 -21.58 -1.05 5.60
CA ALA A 115 -22.93 -1.54 5.93
C ALA A 115 -23.58 -2.34 4.79
N THR A 116 -23.24 -2.03 3.54
CA THR A 116 -23.97 -2.50 2.36
C THR A 116 -23.13 -3.40 1.47
N ASN A 117 -23.80 -4.24 0.68
CA ASN A 117 -23.18 -5.00 -0.40
C ASN A 117 -22.60 -4.07 -1.49
N GLY A 118 -21.64 -4.59 -2.27
CA GLY A 118 -20.99 -3.88 -3.36
C GLY A 118 -19.51 -4.23 -3.49
N CYS A 119 -18.87 -3.63 -4.49
CA CYS A 119 -17.49 -3.90 -4.89
C CYS A 119 -16.60 -2.66 -4.86
N VAL A 120 -17.14 -1.50 -5.23
CA VAL A 120 -16.36 -0.24 -5.29
C VAL A 120 -16.55 0.54 -4.00
N TYR A 121 -15.48 0.62 -3.23
CA TYR A 121 -15.47 1.30 -1.94
C TYR A 121 -15.28 2.82 -2.13
N PRO A 122 -16.17 3.67 -1.60
CA PRO A 122 -15.99 5.12 -1.63
C PRO A 122 -14.84 5.58 -0.73
N ALA A 123 -14.37 6.81 -0.94
CA ALA A 123 -13.14 7.34 -0.35
C ALA A 123 -13.08 7.40 1.20
N ASN A 124 -14.20 7.18 1.90
CA ASN A 124 -14.23 7.07 3.36
C ASN A 124 -13.71 5.71 3.86
N PHE A 125 -13.76 4.66 3.04
CA PHE A 125 -13.10 3.38 3.35
C PHE A 125 -11.65 3.48 2.87
N ARG A 126 -10.73 3.53 3.83
CA ARG A 126 -9.29 3.66 3.59
C ARG A 126 -8.64 2.28 3.52
N THR A 127 -7.46 2.23 2.93
CA THR A 127 -6.60 1.04 2.87
C THR A 127 -5.27 1.30 3.58
N VAL A 128 -4.48 0.26 3.81
CA VAL A 128 -3.10 0.39 4.33
C VAL A 128 -2.25 1.28 3.42
N ALA A 129 -2.47 1.23 2.10
CA ALA A 129 -1.85 2.11 1.11
C ALA A 129 -2.14 3.61 1.36
N ASP A 130 -3.38 3.93 1.71
CA ASP A 130 -3.76 5.29 2.10
C ASP A 130 -3.01 5.73 3.37
N GLN A 131 -2.96 4.87 4.39
CA GLN A 131 -2.32 5.17 5.68
C GLN A 131 -0.81 5.36 5.56
N LEU A 132 -0.14 4.48 4.80
CA LEU A 132 1.29 4.57 4.51
C LEU A 132 1.62 5.90 3.84
N THR A 133 0.85 6.27 2.81
CA THR A 133 1.04 7.53 2.08
C THR A 133 0.85 8.74 2.98
N GLU A 134 -0.14 8.72 3.88
CA GLU A 134 -0.36 9.78 4.87
C GLU A 134 0.81 9.93 5.85
N ARG A 135 1.48 8.83 6.22
CA ARG A 135 2.70 8.82 7.03
C ARG A 135 3.96 9.16 6.24
N GLY A 136 3.87 9.31 4.92
CA GLY A 136 5.01 9.55 4.04
C GLY A 136 5.88 8.32 3.81
N LEU A 137 5.31 7.14 4.04
CA LEU A 137 5.83 5.83 3.67
C LEU A 137 5.35 5.47 2.25
N THR A 138 6.02 4.50 1.62
CA THR A 138 5.77 4.11 0.24
C THR A 138 5.10 2.74 0.16
N TRP A 139 4.25 2.55 -0.85
CA TRP A 139 3.62 1.27 -1.15
C TRP A 139 3.62 1.03 -2.66
N LYS A 140 3.67 -0.23 -3.08
CA LYS A 140 3.43 -0.65 -4.47
C LYS A 140 2.70 -1.99 -4.51
N GLY A 141 1.75 -2.10 -5.43
CA GLY A 141 1.18 -3.36 -5.89
C GLY A 141 1.89 -3.79 -7.17
N TYR A 142 2.44 -4.99 -7.19
CA TYR A 142 3.13 -5.58 -8.33
C TYR A 142 2.28 -6.72 -8.86
N MET A 143 1.60 -6.46 -9.97
CA MET A 143 0.64 -7.38 -10.56
C MET A 143 1.25 -7.97 -11.82
N GLU A 144 1.41 -9.28 -11.87
CA GLU A 144 1.87 -9.95 -13.10
C GLU A 144 0.83 -9.75 -14.21
N ASP A 145 1.32 -9.50 -15.43
CA ASP A 145 0.51 -9.30 -16.64
C ASP A 145 -0.51 -8.15 -16.62
N ILE A 146 -0.49 -7.26 -15.61
CA ILE A 146 -1.36 -6.09 -15.61
C ILE A 146 -1.14 -5.24 -16.89
N PRO A 147 -2.19 -4.94 -17.68
CA PRO A 147 -2.02 -4.28 -18.98
C PRO A 147 -1.43 -2.87 -18.92
N SER A 148 -1.70 -2.17 -17.82
CA SER A 148 -1.27 -0.81 -17.58
C SER A 148 -1.43 -0.49 -16.09
N PRO A 149 -0.66 0.44 -15.52
CA PRO A 149 -0.87 0.84 -14.13
C PRO A 149 -2.32 1.22 -13.83
N CYS A 150 -2.86 0.71 -12.72
CA CYS A 150 -4.25 0.93 -12.31
C CYS A 150 -5.30 0.47 -13.35
N PHE A 151 -5.14 -0.75 -13.88
CA PHE A 151 -6.06 -1.30 -14.87
C PHE A 151 -7.38 -1.76 -14.23
N LEU A 152 -8.50 -1.15 -14.65
CA LEU A 152 -9.82 -1.38 -14.06
C LEU A 152 -10.67 -2.49 -14.74
N GLY A 153 -10.19 -3.03 -15.86
CA GLY A 153 -10.89 -4.11 -16.58
C GLY A 153 -10.81 -5.44 -15.83
N ALA A 154 -11.80 -6.31 -16.00
CA ALA A 154 -11.87 -7.60 -15.28
C ALA A 154 -10.71 -8.55 -15.59
N SER A 155 -10.24 -8.57 -16.85
CA SER A 155 -9.09 -9.35 -17.31
C SER A 155 -8.23 -8.54 -18.28
N GLY A 156 -6.96 -8.92 -18.38
CA GLY A 156 -5.93 -8.16 -19.09
C GLY A 156 -5.26 -8.91 -20.25
N THR A 157 -4.09 -8.43 -20.64
CA THR A 157 -3.11 -9.18 -21.44
C THR A 157 -2.63 -10.37 -20.63
N GLY A 158 -2.34 -11.50 -21.27
CA GLY A 158 -1.93 -12.71 -20.55
C GLY A 158 -3.02 -13.20 -19.59
N ASP A 159 -2.62 -13.59 -18.38
CA ASP A 159 -3.48 -14.24 -17.40
C ASP A 159 -3.79 -13.35 -16.17
N TYR A 160 -3.75 -12.02 -16.34
CA TYR A 160 -4.12 -11.06 -15.29
C TYR A 160 -5.61 -11.15 -14.93
N ALA A 161 -5.90 -11.20 -13.62
CA ALA A 161 -7.25 -11.19 -13.07
C ALA A 161 -7.45 -10.01 -12.10
N ARG A 162 -8.43 -9.14 -12.38
CA ARG A 162 -8.77 -8.00 -11.51
C ARG A 162 -9.09 -8.43 -10.08
N ARG A 163 -9.73 -9.58 -9.91
CA ARG A 163 -10.10 -10.13 -8.59
C ARG A 163 -8.89 -10.36 -7.66
N HIS A 164 -7.67 -10.46 -8.19
CA HIS A 164 -6.45 -10.62 -7.38
C HIS A 164 -5.69 -9.28 -7.18
N ASN A 165 -6.27 -8.15 -7.62
CA ASN A 165 -5.74 -6.79 -7.43
C ASN A 165 -6.73 -5.97 -6.59
N PRO A 166 -6.54 -5.84 -5.27
CA PRO A 166 -7.51 -5.15 -4.43
C PRO A 166 -7.49 -3.62 -4.59
N PHE A 167 -6.39 -3.03 -5.06
CA PHE A 167 -6.23 -1.57 -5.08
C PHE A 167 -7.21 -0.86 -6.00
N VAL A 168 -7.63 -1.53 -7.09
CA VAL A 168 -8.57 -0.99 -8.08
C VAL A 168 -10.04 -1.02 -7.64
N PHE A 169 -10.34 -1.52 -6.43
CA PHE A 169 -11.68 -1.48 -5.84
C PHE A 169 -11.90 -0.27 -4.92
N PHE A 170 -10.86 0.52 -4.64
CA PHE A 170 -10.93 1.66 -3.72
C PHE A 170 -10.85 3.00 -4.43
N SER A 171 -11.94 3.77 -4.35
CA SER A 171 -12.02 5.10 -4.96
C SER A 171 -10.98 6.07 -4.40
N SER A 172 -10.58 5.90 -3.14
CA SER A 172 -9.53 6.72 -2.52
C SER A 172 -8.20 6.66 -3.29
N LEU A 173 -7.80 5.48 -3.74
CA LEU A 173 -6.55 5.25 -4.46
C LEU A 173 -6.66 5.66 -5.94
N ILE A 174 -7.81 5.40 -6.56
CA ILE A 174 -8.10 5.77 -7.95
C ILE A 174 -8.17 7.31 -8.09
N ASP A 175 -9.02 7.96 -7.31
CA ASP A 175 -9.30 9.40 -7.45
C ASP A 175 -8.13 10.28 -7.04
N SER A 176 -7.30 9.82 -6.10
CA SER A 176 -6.07 10.51 -5.71
C SER A 176 -4.95 10.36 -6.75
N GLY A 177 -5.05 9.37 -7.65
CA GLY A 177 -4.02 9.02 -8.63
C GLY A 177 -2.88 8.17 -8.07
N GLN A 178 -2.95 7.74 -6.80
CA GLN A 178 -1.95 6.84 -6.20
C GLN A 178 -1.92 5.49 -6.93
N CYS A 179 -3.09 4.93 -7.25
CA CYS A 179 -3.21 3.67 -7.97
C CYS A 179 -2.42 3.72 -9.29
N GLY A 180 -2.54 4.79 -10.09
CA GLY A 180 -1.83 4.91 -11.37
C GLY A 180 -0.30 5.05 -11.27
N VAL A 181 0.26 5.19 -10.07
CA VAL A 181 1.71 5.27 -9.83
C VAL A 181 2.24 4.02 -9.12
N ASN A 182 1.41 3.39 -8.29
CA ASN A 182 1.83 2.36 -7.34
C ASN A 182 1.29 0.97 -7.67
N ASP A 183 0.20 0.84 -8.42
CA ASP A 183 -0.31 -0.45 -8.92
C ASP A 183 0.25 -0.68 -10.32
N VAL A 184 1.30 -1.49 -10.42
CA VAL A 184 2.22 -1.56 -11.58
C VAL A 184 2.54 -3.00 -12.00
N PRO A 185 3.09 -3.21 -13.20
CA PRO A 185 3.56 -4.53 -13.62
C PRO A 185 4.61 -5.12 -12.69
N LEU A 186 4.53 -6.43 -12.46
CA LEU A 186 5.53 -7.18 -11.67
C LEU A 186 6.96 -7.02 -12.21
N THR A 187 7.11 -6.78 -13.51
CA THR A 187 8.41 -6.54 -14.15
C THR A 187 9.13 -5.27 -13.67
N ASP A 188 8.44 -4.36 -12.95
CA ASP A 188 9.06 -3.19 -12.32
C ASP A 188 9.81 -3.55 -11.02
N LEU A 189 9.45 -4.66 -10.36
CA LEU A 189 9.98 -5.04 -9.04
C LEU A 189 11.52 -5.11 -8.98
N PRO A 190 12.25 -5.73 -9.94
CA PRO A 190 13.72 -5.82 -9.86
C PRO A 190 14.42 -4.45 -9.83
N ALA A 191 13.86 -3.45 -10.52
CA ALA A 191 14.43 -2.11 -10.54
C ALA A 191 14.24 -1.39 -9.19
N ASP A 192 13.11 -1.60 -8.52
CA ASP A 192 12.84 -1.06 -7.19
C ASP A 192 13.63 -1.79 -6.08
N LEU A 193 13.90 -3.09 -6.23
CA LEU A 193 14.73 -3.87 -5.30
C LEU A 193 16.22 -3.48 -5.33
N ALA A 194 16.70 -2.86 -6.42
CA ALA A 194 18.11 -2.52 -6.58
C ALA A 194 18.61 -1.39 -5.66
N ASP A 195 17.72 -0.55 -5.12
CA ASP A 195 18.05 0.54 -4.21
C ASP A 195 17.04 0.55 -3.05
N PRO A 196 17.48 0.49 -1.77
CA PRO A 196 16.57 0.49 -0.63
C PRO A 196 15.74 1.77 -0.50
N ASN A 197 16.09 2.84 -1.22
CA ASN A 197 15.27 4.07 -1.30
C ASN A 197 14.15 3.99 -2.35
N HIS A 198 14.22 3.04 -3.28
CA HIS A 198 13.18 2.79 -4.28
C HIS A 198 12.29 1.62 -3.87
N THR A 199 12.82 0.67 -3.09
CA THR A 199 12.02 -0.41 -2.51
C THR A 199 10.89 0.17 -1.64
N PRO A 200 9.62 -0.21 -1.88
CA PRO A 200 8.51 0.32 -1.09
C PRO A 200 8.54 -0.20 0.34
N ASN A 201 7.99 0.55 1.29
CA ASN A 201 7.77 0.04 2.65
C ASN A 201 6.77 -1.14 2.66
N PHE A 202 5.79 -1.12 1.75
CA PHE A 202 4.85 -2.22 1.56
C PHE A 202 4.77 -2.62 0.08
N ALA A 203 5.23 -3.83 -0.24
CA ALA A 203 5.10 -4.45 -1.55
C ALA A 203 4.03 -5.55 -1.48
N PHE A 204 2.97 -5.43 -2.27
CA PHE A 204 1.96 -6.47 -2.45
C PHE A 204 2.15 -7.08 -3.83
N ILE A 205 2.41 -8.38 -3.92
CA ILE A 205 2.82 -9.08 -5.13
C ILE A 205 1.80 -10.15 -5.45
N THR A 206 1.24 -10.08 -6.64
CA THR A 206 0.24 -11.03 -7.13
C THR A 206 0.72 -11.62 -8.46
N PRO A 207 0.97 -12.94 -8.54
CA PRO A 207 1.19 -13.63 -9.81
C PRO A 207 -0.07 -13.62 -10.68
N ASN A 208 0.07 -13.97 -11.95
CA ASN A 208 -1.07 -14.16 -12.84
C ASN A 208 -1.77 -15.50 -12.55
N SER A 209 -2.96 -15.73 -13.12
CA SER A 209 -3.76 -16.95 -12.88
C SER A 209 -3.08 -18.26 -13.27
N CYS A 210 -1.95 -18.21 -13.97
CA CYS A 210 -1.15 -19.39 -14.29
C CYS A 210 -0.02 -19.64 -13.28
N ASN A 211 0.52 -18.59 -12.65
CA ASN A 211 1.66 -18.71 -11.76
C ASN A 211 1.26 -18.67 -10.28
N ASP A 212 0.05 -18.25 -9.97
CA ASP A 212 -0.51 -18.20 -8.61
C ASP A 212 -1.03 -19.57 -8.12
N GLY A 213 -1.18 -20.55 -9.02
CA GLY A 213 -1.71 -21.88 -8.72
C GLY A 213 -3.21 -22.03 -8.95
N HIS A 214 -3.92 -20.99 -9.40
CA HIS A 214 -5.35 -21.03 -9.70
C HIS A 214 -5.64 -21.87 -10.96
N SER A 215 -4.83 -21.74 -12.01
CA SER A 215 -5.07 -22.39 -13.31
C SER A 215 -3.89 -23.27 -13.72
N ALA A 216 -4.19 -24.52 -14.07
CA ALA A 216 -3.23 -25.40 -14.71
C ALA A 216 -2.96 -24.89 -16.15
N CYS A 217 -1.75 -24.40 -16.42
CA CYS A 217 -1.41 -23.76 -17.70
C CYS A 217 -0.19 -24.41 -18.36
N THR A 218 -0.22 -24.56 -19.68
CA THR A 218 0.94 -24.96 -20.49
C THR A 218 1.22 -23.96 -21.61
N PRO A 219 2.44 -23.40 -21.72
CA PRO A 219 3.53 -23.42 -20.73
C PRO A 219 3.26 -22.46 -19.55
N SER A 220 3.77 -22.77 -18.37
CA SER A 220 3.90 -21.81 -17.27
C SER A 220 5.11 -20.89 -17.48
N THR A 221 5.17 -19.74 -16.80
CA THR A 221 6.33 -18.85 -16.87
C THR A 221 6.81 -18.45 -15.47
N PRO A 222 7.98 -18.94 -15.02
CA PRO A 222 8.95 -19.73 -15.76
C PRO A 222 8.44 -21.15 -16.09
N PRO A 223 9.01 -21.83 -17.11
CA PRO A 223 8.65 -23.20 -17.46
C PRO A 223 8.82 -24.13 -16.26
N ALA A 224 7.73 -24.73 -15.80
CA ALA A 224 7.77 -25.80 -14.81
C ALA A 224 8.25 -27.11 -15.45
N PRO A 225 8.85 -28.03 -14.68
CA PRO A 225 9.14 -29.40 -15.16
C PRO A 225 7.88 -30.07 -15.73
N PRO A 226 7.98 -30.95 -16.74
CA PRO A 226 6.83 -31.67 -17.27
C PRO A 226 6.26 -32.63 -16.23
N VAL A 227 4.98 -32.49 -15.89
CA VAL A 227 4.31 -33.21 -14.79
C VAL A 227 2.90 -33.69 -15.19
N SER A 228 2.36 -34.67 -14.47
CA SER A 228 0.96 -35.11 -14.60
C SER A 228 -0.01 -34.00 -14.17
N SER A 229 -1.22 -33.99 -14.72
CA SER A 229 -2.15 -32.84 -14.71
C SER A 229 -2.64 -32.35 -13.34
N SER A 230 -2.47 -33.09 -12.24
CA SER A 230 -2.91 -32.67 -10.90
C SER A 230 -1.88 -31.81 -10.13
N ASP A 231 -0.59 -32.00 -10.38
CA ASP A 231 0.46 -31.38 -9.56
C ASP A 231 0.96 -30.06 -10.17
N GLN A 232 0.50 -29.77 -11.38
CA GLN A 232 0.96 -28.66 -12.21
C GLN A 232 0.86 -27.31 -11.51
N GLN A 233 -0.23 -27.06 -10.78
CA GLN A 233 -0.45 -25.81 -10.03
C GLN A 233 0.59 -25.60 -8.92
N LEU A 234 0.92 -26.64 -8.17
CA LEU A 234 1.95 -26.58 -7.13
C LEU A 234 3.34 -26.34 -7.75
N HIS A 235 3.65 -27.00 -8.86
CA HIS A 235 4.88 -26.75 -9.60
C HIS A 235 4.97 -25.31 -10.16
N GLN A 236 3.85 -24.74 -10.61
CA GLN A 236 3.77 -23.35 -11.08
C GLN A 236 4.07 -22.37 -9.94
N ILE A 237 3.43 -22.56 -8.78
CA ILE A 237 3.70 -21.79 -7.56
C ILE A 237 5.19 -21.87 -7.20
N ASP A 238 5.73 -23.08 -7.14
CA ASP A 238 7.12 -23.30 -6.74
C ASP A 238 8.11 -22.61 -7.68
N ALA A 239 7.88 -22.73 -8.98
CA ALA A 239 8.73 -22.13 -10.01
C ALA A 239 8.67 -20.60 -9.99
N PHE A 240 7.49 -20.01 -9.76
CA PHE A 240 7.34 -18.57 -9.56
C PHE A 240 8.15 -18.09 -8.34
N LEU A 241 7.99 -18.76 -7.21
CA LEU A 241 8.67 -18.40 -5.97
C LEU A 241 10.19 -18.53 -6.09
N GLN A 242 10.70 -19.57 -6.77
CA GLN A 242 12.13 -19.73 -7.04
C GLN A 242 12.76 -18.60 -7.88
N VAL A 243 11.95 -17.85 -8.64
CA VAL A 243 12.45 -16.68 -9.40
C VAL A 243 12.42 -15.42 -8.56
N TRP A 244 11.30 -15.15 -7.88
CA TRP A 244 11.06 -13.85 -7.27
C TRP A 244 11.56 -13.74 -5.84
N VAL A 245 11.42 -14.80 -5.04
CA VAL A 245 11.84 -14.76 -3.64
C VAL A 245 13.35 -14.54 -3.50
N PRO A 246 14.25 -15.22 -4.25
CA PRO A 246 15.68 -14.94 -4.15
C PRO A 246 16.06 -13.49 -4.46
N GLN A 247 15.36 -12.84 -5.40
CA GLN A 247 15.59 -11.43 -5.73
C GLN A 247 15.18 -10.52 -4.56
N ILE A 248 14.05 -10.79 -3.92
CA ILE A 248 13.58 -10.05 -2.73
C ILE A 248 14.58 -10.25 -1.58
N LEU A 249 14.91 -11.50 -1.24
CA LEU A 249 15.80 -11.84 -0.12
C LEU A 249 17.22 -11.27 -0.30
N ALA A 250 17.68 -11.16 -1.54
CA ALA A 250 18.98 -10.57 -1.88
C ALA A 250 18.96 -9.02 -1.92
N SER A 251 17.80 -8.38 -1.84
CA SER A 251 17.70 -6.92 -1.94
C SER A 251 18.28 -6.24 -0.68
N PRO A 252 18.92 -5.06 -0.81
CA PRO A 252 19.49 -4.35 0.34
C PRO A 252 18.44 -3.94 1.38
N ALA A 253 17.22 -3.64 0.94
CA ALA A 253 16.11 -3.32 1.83
C ALA A 253 15.70 -4.54 2.67
N PHE A 254 15.57 -5.71 2.04
CA PHE A 254 15.21 -6.92 2.76
C PHE A 254 16.27 -7.32 3.79
N GLN A 255 17.54 -7.32 3.40
CA GLN A 255 18.65 -7.70 4.28
C GLN A 255 18.80 -6.79 5.50
N ARG A 256 18.34 -5.53 5.39
CA ARG A 256 18.39 -4.57 6.50
C ARG A 256 17.23 -4.76 7.47
N ASP A 257 16.01 -4.76 6.96
CA ASP A 257 14.79 -4.66 7.77
C ASP A 257 13.55 -5.21 7.04
N GLY A 258 13.72 -6.31 6.31
CA GLY A 258 12.68 -6.96 5.52
C GLY A 258 11.83 -7.98 6.28
N LEU A 259 10.56 -8.07 5.90
CA LEU A 259 9.66 -9.20 6.18
C LEU A 259 9.07 -9.67 4.85
N LEU A 260 9.23 -10.95 4.53
CA LEU A 260 8.54 -11.62 3.44
C LEU A 260 7.43 -12.49 4.05
N VAL A 261 6.23 -12.38 3.50
CA VAL A 261 5.08 -13.23 3.80
C VAL A 261 4.64 -13.87 2.48
N VAL A 262 4.65 -15.20 2.41
CA VAL A 262 4.03 -15.94 1.31
C VAL A 262 2.83 -16.69 1.87
N THR A 263 1.64 -16.42 1.34
CA THR A 263 0.37 -17.00 1.79
C THR A 263 -0.55 -17.25 0.60
N PHE A 264 -1.76 -17.72 0.85
CA PHE A 264 -2.79 -17.98 -0.15
C PHE A 264 -4.02 -17.12 0.15
N ASP A 265 -4.98 -17.05 -0.78
CA ASP A 265 -6.26 -16.39 -0.55
C ASP A 265 -7.25 -17.28 0.23
N GLU A 266 -7.44 -18.52 -0.21
CA GLU A 266 -8.40 -19.47 0.36
C GLU A 266 -8.00 -20.93 0.13
N ALA A 267 -8.66 -21.83 0.86
CA ALA A 267 -8.63 -23.28 0.70
C ALA A 267 -10.04 -23.79 0.34
N ASP A 268 -10.13 -25.08 -0.03
CA ASP A 268 -11.41 -25.73 -0.34
C ASP A 268 -12.30 -25.98 0.88
N ASP A 269 -11.72 -25.96 2.09
CA ASP A 269 -12.46 -26.09 3.35
C ASP A 269 -12.92 -24.73 3.90
N SER A 270 -13.78 -24.75 4.92
CA SER A 270 -14.31 -23.53 5.55
C SER A 270 -13.77 -23.33 6.98
N ALA A 271 -12.56 -23.83 7.28
CA ALA A 271 -11.91 -23.52 8.55
C ALA A 271 -11.77 -22.00 8.76
N SER A 272 -11.90 -21.56 10.00
CA SER A 272 -11.80 -20.17 10.40
C SER A 272 -11.26 -20.08 11.83
N CYS A 273 -10.69 -18.93 12.17
CA CYS A 273 -10.08 -18.69 13.47
C CYS A 273 -10.40 -17.28 13.99
N CYS A 274 -9.72 -16.93 15.09
CA CYS A 274 -9.41 -15.53 15.38
C CYS A 274 -10.64 -14.67 15.67
N ASN A 275 -11.71 -15.30 16.18
CA ASN A 275 -13.02 -14.69 16.40
C ASN A 275 -13.56 -13.96 15.17
N GLN A 276 -13.31 -14.49 13.97
CA GLN A 276 -13.85 -13.91 12.75
C GLN A 276 -15.37 -13.76 12.86
N GLN A 277 -15.84 -12.55 12.60
CA GLN A 277 -17.26 -12.19 12.64
C GLN A 277 -17.78 -11.95 11.21
N PRO A 278 -19.09 -12.13 10.96
CA PRO A 278 -19.67 -11.87 9.64
C PRO A 278 -19.69 -10.37 9.31
N GLY A 279 -19.73 -10.05 8.02
CA GLY A 279 -19.93 -8.67 7.56
C GLY A 279 -21.38 -8.19 7.72
N PRO A 280 -21.65 -6.90 7.98
CA PRO A 280 -23.02 -6.36 8.06
C PRO A 280 -23.86 -6.62 6.79
N ALA A 281 -23.21 -6.57 5.62
CA ALA A 281 -23.84 -6.83 4.34
C ALA A 281 -24.35 -8.28 4.20
N GLU A 282 -23.72 -9.24 4.89
CA GLU A 282 -24.12 -10.66 4.85
C GLU A 282 -25.32 -10.94 5.77
N LEU A 283 -25.47 -10.16 6.84
CA LEU A 283 -26.55 -10.32 7.81
C LEU A 283 -27.89 -9.75 7.32
N THR A 284 -27.86 -8.92 6.27
CA THR A 284 -29.01 -8.07 5.88
C THR A 284 -29.64 -8.42 4.53
N GLN A 285 -29.11 -9.40 3.78
CA GLN A 285 -29.57 -9.73 2.42
C GLN A 285 -30.32 -11.08 2.34
N PRO A 286 -31.67 -11.11 2.26
CA PRO A 286 -32.39 -12.24 1.69
C PRO A 286 -32.26 -12.21 0.16
N THR A 287 -31.94 -13.34 -0.47
CA THR A 287 -31.96 -13.43 -1.94
C THR A 287 -33.37 -13.76 -2.43
N ALA A 288 -33.69 -13.43 -3.69
CA ALA A 288 -34.99 -13.78 -4.29
C ALA A 288 -35.26 -15.31 -4.32
N LEU A 289 -34.24 -16.13 -4.09
CA LEU A 289 -34.30 -17.59 -4.03
C LEU A 289 -34.26 -18.14 -2.60
N ASN A 290 -33.93 -17.32 -1.59
CA ASN A 290 -33.85 -17.73 -0.18
C ASN A 290 -34.39 -16.62 0.74
N PRO A 291 -35.65 -16.75 1.23
CA PRO A 291 -36.31 -15.73 2.07
C PRO A 291 -35.73 -15.65 3.50
N THR A 292 -34.89 -16.61 3.88
CA THR A 292 -34.03 -16.53 5.07
C THR A 292 -32.61 -16.18 4.61
N PRO A 293 -31.95 -15.15 5.17
CA PRO A 293 -30.53 -14.93 4.92
C PRO A 293 -29.78 -16.24 5.18
N PRO A 294 -28.96 -16.74 4.24
CA PRO A 294 -28.14 -17.90 4.52
C PRO A 294 -27.28 -17.59 5.75
N LEU A 295 -27.04 -18.58 6.62
CA LEU A 295 -26.05 -18.44 7.67
C LEU A 295 -24.76 -17.92 7.04
N PRO A 296 -24.15 -16.84 7.57
CA PRO A 296 -22.91 -16.33 7.01
C PRO A 296 -21.87 -17.44 6.98
N ARG A 297 -21.36 -17.76 5.79
CA ARG A 297 -20.21 -18.66 5.65
C ARG A 297 -18.96 -17.90 6.07
N LEU A 298 -18.56 -18.08 7.32
CA LEU A 298 -17.29 -17.56 7.82
C LEU A 298 -16.14 -18.41 7.32
N GLY A 299 -14.94 -17.82 7.33
CA GLY A 299 -13.71 -18.46 6.90
C GLY A 299 -13.50 -18.47 5.39
N GLY A 300 -12.28 -18.83 5.03
CA GLY A 300 -11.84 -19.20 3.69
C GLY A 300 -10.87 -20.38 3.76
N GLY A 301 -10.92 -21.13 4.86
CA GLY A 301 -10.18 -22.37 5.05
C GLY A 301 -8.75 -22.22 5.54
N LEU A 302 -8.16 -23.36 5.93
CA LEU A 302 -6.79 -23.43 6.44
C LEU A 302 -5.79 -23.46 5.28
N ILE A 303 -5.01 -22.39 5.14
CA ILE A 303 -4.11 -22.18 3.99
C ILE A 303 -2.61 -22.24 4.35
N GLY A 304 -2.25 -21.80 5.56
CA GLY A 304 -0.85 -21.60 5.94
C GLY A 304 -0.22 -20.30 5.42
N ALA A 305 0.91 -19.96 6.00
CA ALA A 305 1.78 -18.89 5.51
C ALA A 305 3.24 -19.16 5.92
N VAL A 306 4.19 -18.85 5.05
CA VAL A 306 5.62 -18.88 5.40
C VAL A 306 6.17 -17.46 5.46
N LEU A 307 6.89 -17.19 6.55
CA LEU A 307 7.47 -15.89 6.85
C LEU A 307 8.99 -16.00 6.88
N VAL A 308 9.68 -15.04 6.27
CA VAL A 308 11.14 -14.94 6.30
C VAL A 308 11.54 -13.52 6.65
N SER A 309 12.41 -13.36 7.63
CA SER A 309 12.91 -12.06 8.07
C SER A 309 14.22 -12.21 8.83
N PRO A 310 15.12 -11.21 8.83
CA PRO A 310 16.25 -11.16 9.77
C PRO A 310 15.85 -11.21 11.26
N PHE A 311 14.58 -10.91 11.57
CA PHE A 311 14.02 -10.89 12.94
C PHE A 311 13.28 -12.17 13.33
N ILE A 312 13.34 -13.21 12.48
CA ILE A 312 12.72 -14.53 12.70
C ILE A 312 13.83 -15.58 12.68
N SER A 313 13.78 -16.54 13.61
CA SER A 313 14.68 -17.68 13.59
C SER A 313 14.47 -18.54 12.35
N PRO A 314 15.54 -18.87 11.59
CA PRO A 314 15.44 -19.80 10.49
C PRO A 314 15.05 -21.19 11.01
N GLY A 315 14.07 -21.81 10.37
CA GLY A 315 13.66 -23.18 10.69
C GLY A 315 14.75 -24.22 10.58
N ALA A 316 15.80 -23.98 9.78
CA ALA A 316 16.98 -24.84 9.73
C ALA A 316 17.71 -24.98 11.08
N GLU A 317 17.46 -24.08 12.03
CA GLU A 317 18.04 -24.13 13.38
C GLU A 317 17.23 -24.97 14.37
N ASN A 318 16.02 -25.42 13.99
CA ASN A 318 15.18 -26.28 14.83
C ASN A 318 15.55 -27.77 14.60
N PRO A 319 15.88 -28.54 15.67
CA PRO A 319 16.28 -29.94 15.58
C PRO A 319 15.28 -30.87 14.89
N ASP A 320 13.98 -30.51 14.89
CA ASP A 320 12.90 -31.31 14.33
C ASP A 320 12.53 -30.95 12.88
N GLY A 321 13.21 -29.96 12.27
CA GLY A 321 12.86 -29.39 10.96
C GLY A 321 12.38 -27.93 11.07
N ALA A 322 11.58 -27.43 10.12
CA ALA A 322 11.13 -26.04 10.04
C ALA A 322 10.67 -25.42 11.38
N HIS A 323 10.80 -24.10 11.56
CA HIS A 323 10.22 -23.39 12.70
C HIS A 323 8.71 -23.32 12.47
N LEU A 324 7.92 -23.95 13.35
CA LEU A 324 6.47 -24.08 13.19
C LEU A 324 5.75 -23.24 14.23
N ASN A 325 4.78 -22.44 13.78
CA ASN A 325 3.94 -21.63 14.66
C ASN A 325 2.47 -22.00 14.47
N ALA A 326 1.87 -22.53 15.54
CA ALA A 326 0.48 -22.95 15.57
C ALA A 326 -0.48 -21.87 16.09
N THR A 327 -0.01 -20.63 16.25
CA THR A 327 -0.86 -19.49 16.61
C THR A 327 -1.87 -19.24 15.50
N ASP A 328 -3.11 -19.04 15.90
CA ASP A 328 -4.22 -18.75 14.99
C ASP A 328 -4.06 -17.36 14.37
N TYR A 329 -3.92 -17.34 13.05
CA TYR A 329 -3.85 -16.12 12.25
C TYR A 329 -4.80 -16.17 11.05
N ASN A 330 -5.22 -15.00 10.59
CA ASN A 330 -5.93 -14.85 9.32
C ASN A 330 -5.47 -13.58 8.58
N HIS A 331 -6.11 -13.25 7.46
CA HIS A 331 -5.78 -12.04 6.69
C HIS A 331 -5.94 -10.72 7.46
N TYR A 332 -6.85 -10.66 8.43
CA TYR A 332 -6.95 -9.48 9.31
C TYR A 332 -5.75 -9.40 10.25
N SER A 333 -5.25 -10.54 10.76
CA SER A 333 -4.02 -10.58 11.56
C SER A 333 -2.83 -10.05 10.76
N LEU A 334 -2.68 -10.44 9.49
CA LEU A 334 -1.63 -9.91 8.62
C LEU A 334 -1.74 -8.39 8.49
N LEU A 335 -2.93 -7.86 8.16
CA LEU A 335 -3.13 -6.42 8.06
C LEU A 335 -2.81 -5.70 9.37
N ARG A 336 -3.33 -6.19 10.50
CA ARG A 336 -3.05 -5.63 11.83
C ARG A 336 -1.55 -5.61 12.12
N SER A 337 -0.83 -6.67 11.77
CA SER A 337 0.62 -6.77 11.94
C SER A 337 1.35 -5.71 11.13
N VAL A 338 0.97 -5.53 9.86
CA VAL A 338 1.54 -4.48 8.99
C VAL A 338 1.25 -3.09 9.57
N GLU A 339 0.03 -2.87 10.06
CA GLU A 339 -0.35 -1.62 10.70
C GLU A 339 0.47 -1.36 11.96
N ASP A 340 0.68 -2.36 12.81
CA ASP A 340 1.50 -2.27 14.02
C ASP A 340 2.97 -1.94 13.70
N LEU A 341 3.57 -2.65 12.74
CA LEU A 341 4.97 -2.44 12.32
C LEU A 341 5.22 -1.00 11.82
N PHE A 342 4.24 -0.40 11.14
CA PHE A 342 4.32 0.98 10.65
C PHE A 342 3.67 2.02 11.57
N GLY A 343 3.21 1.60 12.76
CA GLY A 343 2.56 2.44 13.76
C GLY A 343 1.28 3.11 13.25
N LEU A 344 0.53 2.44 12.38
CA LEU A 344 -0.73 2.89 11.77
C LEU A 344 -1.90 2.58 12.72
N THR A 345 -3.06 3.16 12.42
CA THR A 345 -4.32 2.80 13.11
C THR A 345 -4.90 1.55 12.48
N HIS A 346 -5.60 0.71 13.24
CA HIS A 346 -6.20 -0.50 12.66
C HIS A 346 -7.44 -0.22 11.82
N LEU A 347 -7.49 -0.77 10.60
CA LEU A 347 -8.61 -0.65 9.67
C LEU A 347 -9.59 -1.82 9.81
N GLY A 348 -10.90 -1.54 9.80
CA GLY A 348 -11.92 -2.58 9.71
C GLY A 348 -11.75 -3.65 10.79
N TYR A 349 -11.85 -4.92 10.39
CA TYR A 349 -11.67 -6.05 11.32
C TYR A 349 -10.22 -6.31 11.74
N ALA A 350 -9.22 -5.61 11.20
CA ALA A 350 -7.89 -5.59 11.85
C ALA A 350 -7.96 -4.95 13.25
N ALA A 351 -8.93 -4.06 13.48
CA ALA A 351 -9.20 -3.40 14.75
C ALA A 351 -10.06 -4.25 15.71
N GLN A 352 -10.44 -5.47 15.34
CA GLN A 352 -11.35 -6.25 16.17
C GLN A 352 -10.71 -6.73 17.47
N ASP A 353 -11.53 -6.80 18.51
CA ASP A 353 -11.09 -7.24 19.83
C ASP A 353 -10.63 -8.70 19.78
N GLY A 354 -9.48 -8.97 20.40
CA GLY A 354 -8.91 -10.33 20.51
C GLY A 354 -8.22 -10.85 19.24
N LEU A 355 -8.18 -10.07 18.14
CA LEU A 355 -7.36 -10.42 16.98
C LEU A 355 -5.87 -10.28 17.30
N GLN A 356 -5.12 -11.35 17.11
CA GLN A 356 -3.68 -11.38 17.34
C GLN A 356 -2.94 -10.86 16.11
N PRO A 357 -2.05 -9.84 16.23
CA PRO A 357 -1.03 -9.56 15.25
C PRO A 357 0.17 -10.51 15.44
N PHE A 358 1.06 -10.57 14.46
CA PHE A 358 2.37 -11.20 14.58
C PHE A 358 3.15 -10.52 15.71
N GLY A 359 3.45 -11.28 16.75
CA GLY A 359 4.11 -10.80 17.95
C GLY A 359 5.47 -11.44 18.15
N THR A 360 5.86 -11.59 19.41
CA THR A 360 7.08 -12.30 19.82
C THR A 360 7.06 -13.79 19.50
N ASP A 361 5.89 -14.34 19.19
CA ASP A 361 5.74 -15.70 18.68
C ASP A 361 6.24 -15.85 17.24
N VAL A 362 6.28 -14.76 16.47
CA VAL A 362 6.88 -14.71 15.13
C VAL A 362 8.27 -14.08 15.18
N PHE A 363 8.38 -12.89 15.77
CA PHE A 363 9.62 -12.12 15.83
C PHE A 363 10.45 -12.46 17.06
N ASP A 364 11.10 -13.62 17.04
CA ASP A 364 11.88 -14.16 18.15
C ASP A 364 13.37 -13.72 18.13
N ARG A 365 13.83 -13.04 17.07
CA ARG A 365 15.21 -12.50 16.92
C ARG A 365 15.33 -10.99 16.99
N ILE A 366 14.40 -10.32 17.66
CA ILE A 366 14.53 -8.86 17.85
C ILE A 366 15.79 -8.60 18.69
N PRO A 367 16.81 -7.89 18.16
CA PRO A 367 17.99 -7.57 18.94
C PRO A 367 17.59 -6.76 20.18
N PRO A 368 18.25 -6.95 21.33
CA PRO A 368 18.07 -6.07 22.47
C PRO A 368 18.20 -4.60 22.04
N PRO A 369 17.45 -3.66 22.64
CA PRO A 369 17.51 -2.24 22.28
C PRO A 369 18.94 -1.67 22.25
N ASP A 370 19.83 -2.21 23.09
CA ASP A 370 21.24 -1.81 23.22
C ASP A 370 22.17 -2.45 22.16
N ALA A 371 21.67 -3.40 21.36
CA ALA A 371 22.40 -4.11 20.30
C ALA A 371 22.09 -3.56 18.90
N LEU A 372 21.06 -2.73 18.77
CA LEU A 372 20.90 -1.86 17.61
C LEU A 372 21.89 -0.70 17.79
N PRO A 373 22.73 -0.36 16.79
CA PRO A 373 23.60 0.81 16.92
C PRO A 373 22.71 2.03 17.14
N GLU A 374 22.81 2.64 18.32
CA GLU A 374 22.09 3.89 18.61
C GLU A 374 22.39 4.92 17.51
N PRO A 375 21.41 5.72 17.05
CA PRO A 375 21.69 6.93 16.29
C PRO A 375 22.49 7.86 17.20
N GLY A 376 23.82 7.82 17.05
CA GLY A 376 24.80 8.33 18.01
C GLY A 376 24.39 9.62 18.72
N LEU A 377 24.02 9.47 19.99
CA LEU A 377 24.13 10.54 20.97
C LEU A 377 25.61 10.73 21.27
N THR A 378 26.15 11.87 20.89
CA THR A 378 27.51 12.29 21.24
C THR A 378 27.65 12.38 22.76
N PRO A 379 28.65 11.75 23.40
CA PRO A 379 29.03 12.11 24.75
C PRO A 379 29.64 13.52 24.73
N GLU A 380 29.26 14.38 25.68
CA GLU A 380 29.96 15.65 25.88
C GLU A 380 31.45 15.41 26.17
N PRO A 381 32.36 16.27 25.67
CA PRO A 381 33.79 16.04 25.81
C PRO A 381 34.30 16.54 27.16
N HIS A 382 34.78 15.62 28.00
CA HIS A 382 35.82 15.97 28.96
C HIS A 382 37.18 15.96 28.26
N GLY A 383 37.91 17.07 28.46
CA GLY A 383 38.99 17.50 27.60
C GLY A 383 40.25 16.65 27.64
N GLY A 384 40.95 16.68 26.51
CA GLY A 384 42.29 16.14 26.34
C GLY A 384 42.80 16.52 24.96
N ALA A 385 43.62 17.57 24.89
CA ALA A 385 44.22 18.05 23.66
C ALA A 385 45.20 16.99 23.09
N GLY A 386 44.96 16.56 21.86
CA GLY A 386 45.84 15.68 21.11
C GLY A 386 45.62 15.90 19.62
N SER A 387 46.58 16.56 18.98
CA SER A 387 46.61 16.87 17.56
C SER A 387 46.68 15.60 16.70
N ALA A 388 45.68 15.36 15.86
CA ALA A 388 45.78 14.43 14.73
C ALA A 388 44.98 14.98 13.54
N THR A 389 45.67 15.13 12.42
CA THR A 389 45.17 15.59 11.12
C THR A 389 44.00 14.74 10.63
N PRO A 390 42.91 15.32 10.06
CA PRO A 390 41.78 14.54 9.59
C PRO A 390 42.10 13.82 8.27
N PRO A 391 41.48 12.66 8.00
CA PRO A 391 41.57 12.00 6.69
C PRO A 391 40.84 12.84 5.62
N PRO A 392 41.30 12.82 4.36
CA PRO A 392 40.65 13.55 3.29
C PRO A 392 39.34 12.84 2.91
N GLY A 393 38.20 13.46 3.23
CA GLY A 393 36.90 12.98 2.73
C GLY A 393 35.69 13.20 3.64
N ALA A 394 35.84 13.66 4.88
CA ALA A 394 34.69 13.99 5.72
C ALA A 394 33.99 15.26 5.19
N GLN A 395 32.85 15.09 4.52
CA GLN A 395 31.97 16.21 4.19
C GLN A 395 31.45 16.84 5.50
N PRO A 396 31.43 18.17 5.62
CA PRO A 396 31.01 18.84 6.85
C PRO A 396 29.56 18.49 7.18
N SER A 397 29.27 18.30 8.48
CA SER A 397 27.94 18.05 9.00
C SER A 397 26.98 19.14 8.54
N CYS A 398 26.03 18.73 7.70
CA CYS A 398 25.34 19.67 6.84
C CYS A 398 23.97 20.04 7.43
N SER A 399 23.91 21.24 8.00
CA SER A 399 22.77 21.79 8.75
C SER A 399 21.74 22.54 7.90
N ALA A 400 22.02 22.81 6.62
CA ALA A 400 21.11 23.52 5.73
C ALA A 400 19.90 22.63 5.33
N ARG A 401 18.71 23.00 5.82
CA ARG A 401 17.45 22.36 5.46
C ARG A 401 17.19 22.44 3.94
N PRO A 402 16.49 21.45 3.37
CA PRO A 402 16.15 21.49 1.95
C PRO A 402 15.24 22.68 1.64
N GLN A 403 15.48 23.30 0.49
CA GLN A 403 14.71 24.44 -0.02
C GLN A 403 14.41 24.24 -1.50
N ALA A 404 13.16 24.48 -1.90
CA ALA A 404 12.72 24.59 -3.28
C ALA A 404 12.42 26.05 -3.62
N THR A 405 12.92 26.51 -4.76
CA THR A 405 12.63 27.83 -5.32
C THR A 405 11.81 27.71 -6.59
N LEU A 406 10.98 28.70 -6.89
CA LEU A 406 10.19 28.78 -8.13
C LEU A 406 10.92 29.62 -9.18
N ALA A 407 10.93 29.15 -10.43
CA ALA A 407 11.45 29.92 -11.57
C ALA A 407 10.75 31.30 -11.64
N PRO A 408 11.44 32.38 -12.04
CA PRO A 408 10.95 33.76 -11.90
C PRO A 408 9.61 34.04 -12.59
N THR A 409 9.28 33.31 -13.64
CA THR A 409 8.03 33.48 -14.39
C THR A 409 7.24 32.19 -14.48
N LEU A 410 5.96 32.26 -14.09
CA LEU A 410 4.97 31.22 -14.32
C LEU A 410 4.02 31.70 -15.42
N ARG A 411 4.03 31.04 -16.58
CA ARG A 411 3.23 31.43 -17.75
C ARG A 411 2.21 30.34 -18.10
N PRO A 412 0.93 30.51 -17.74
CA PRO A 412 -0.12 29.61 -18.17
C PRO A 412 -0.34 29.75 -19.69
N THR A 413 -0.52 28.62 -20.36
CA THR A 413 -0.77 28.53 -21.80
C THR A 413 -2.13 27.88 -22.07
N ALA A 414 -2.53 27.78 -23.33
CA ALA A 414 -3.72 27.01 -23.71
C ALA A 414 -3.60 25.51 -23.41
N ARG A 415 -2.37 24.97 -23.34
CA ARG A 415 -2.10 23.56 -23.04
C ARG A 415 -1.92 23.29 -21.53
N GLY A 416 -1.78 24.34 -20.73
CA GLY A 416 -1.73 24.26 -19.27
C GLY A 416 -0.60 25.06 -18.64
N LEU A 417 -0.15 24.64 -17.47
CA LEU A 417 0.84 25.37 -16.65
C LEU A 417 2.03 24.47 -16.33
N ALA A 418 3.20 24.83 -16.84
CA ALA A 418 4.47 24.26 -16.42
C ALA A 418 4.99 25.04 -15.19
N VAL A 419 5.22 24.32 -14.09
CA VAL A 419 5.82 24.84 -12.87
C VAL A 419 7.20 24.20 -12.74
N LYS A 420 8.24 25.02 -12.60
CA LYS A 420 9.61 24.55 -12.52
C LYS A 420 10.44 25.43 -11.59
N GLY A 421 11.58 24.92 -11.17
CA GLY A 421 12.48 25.65 -10.29
C GLY A 421 13.75 24.90 -9.96
N ALA A 422 14.47 25.39 -8.96
CA ALA A 422 15.65 24.74 -8.41
C ALA A 422 15.36 24.22 -7.00
N ALA A 423 16.10 23.21 -6.57
CA ALA A 423 16.08 22.75 -5.20
C ALA A 423 17.51 22.57 -4.70
N THR A 424 17.76 23.05 -3.49
CA THR A 424 19.07 23.05 -2.85
C THR A 424 18.93 22.51 -1.44
N GLY A 425 19.98 21.85 -0.95
CA GLY A 425 20.01 21.32 0.40
C GLY A 425 21.34 20.67 0.65
N CYS A 426 21.57 20.37 1.92
CA CYS A 426 22.78 19.74 2.40
C CYS A 426 23.00 18.29 1.96
N GLY A 427 22.01 17.70 1.29
CA GLY A 427 22.07 16.37 0.69
C GLY A 427 21.26 16.33 -0.59
N ARG A 428 21.14 15.12 -1.16
CA ARG A 428 20.31 14.91 -2.35
C ARG A 428 18.85 15.26 -2.05
N ILE A 429 18.25 16.10 -2.89
CA ILE A 429 16.80 16.35 -2.85
C ILE A 429 16.11 15.10 -3.39
N ARG A 430 15.29 14.46 -2.55
CA ARG A 430 14.55 13.23 -2.89
C ARG A 430 13.37 13.54 -3.79
N VAL A 431 12.58 14.56 -3.40
CA VAL A 431 11.41 14.98 -4.16
C VAL A 431 11.10 16.45 -3.91
N VAL A 432 10.43 17.07 -4.88
CA VAL A 432 9.82 18.39 -4.72
C VAL A 432 8.32 18.24 -4.87
N GLU A 433 7.60 18.72 -3.87
CA GLU A 433 6.14 18.76 -3.88
C GLU A 433 5.65 20.13 -4.35
N VAL A 434 4.63 20.13 -5.19
CA VAL A 434 4.04 21.33 -5.79
C VAL A 434 2.54 21.31 -5.60
N ALA A 435 1.97 22.33 -4.99
CA ALA A 435 0.53 22.49 -4.86
C ALA A 435 0.07 23.73 -5.63
N VAL A 436 -0.96 23.59 -6.48
CA VAL A 436 -1.57 24.71 -7.21
C VAL A 436 -3.02 24.81 -6.81
N ALA A 437 -3.47 25.95 -6.29
CA ALA A 437 -4.86 26.18 -5.93
C ALA A 437 -5.44 27.41 -6.62
N ARG A 438 -6.71 27.33 -7.03
CA ARG A 438 -7.51 28.50 -7.37
C ARG A 438 -8.10 29.08 -6.08
N ARG A 439 -7.87 30.38 -5.84
CA ARG A 439 -8.50 31.09 -4.72
C ARG A 439 -9.98 31.31 -4.99
N THR A 440 -10.80 31.08 -3.98
CA THR A 440 -12.24 31.38 -4.02
C THR A 440 -12.55 32.69 -3.30
N ALA A 441 -13.76 33.22 -3.49
CA ALA A 441 -14.22 34.45 -2.84
C ALA A 441 -14.34 34.34 -1.30
N ARG A 442 -14.45 33.12 -0.75
CA ARG A 442 -14.64 32.85 0.70
C ARG A 442 -13.34 32.53 1.45
N ARG A 443 -12.17 32.86 0.88
CA ARG A 443 -10.82 32.50 1.40
C ARG A 443 -10.49 30.99 1.38
N ASP A 444 -11.35 30.16 0.80
CA ASP A 444 -11.03 28.74 0.53
C ASP A 444 -10.21 28.57 -0.75
N CYS A 445 -9.52 27.45 -0.85
CA CYS A 445 -8.73 27.02 -1.99
C CYS A 445 -9.37 25.83 -2.69
N ARG A 446 -9.39 25.85 -4.03
CA ARG A 446 -9.67 24.66 -4.84
C ARG A 446 -8.36 24.17 -5.45
N TRP A 447 -7.79 23.13 -4.86
CA TRP A 447 -6.54 22.55 -5.34
C TRP A 447 -6.71 21.86 -6.69
N LEU A 448 -5.71 21.96 -7.55
CA LEU A 448 -5.73 21.42 -8.90
C LEU A 448 -5.05 20.06 -8.96
N SER A 449 -5.58 19.14 -9.76
CA SER A 449 -4.90 17.91 -10.15
C SER A 449 -3.90 18.14 -11.29
N LEU A 450 -3.15 17.10 -11.67
CA LEU A 450 -2.29 17.11 -12.87
C LEU A 450 -3.06 17.42 -14.16
N ALA A 451 -4.37 17.20 -14.20
CA ALA A 451 -5.25 17.56 -15.33
C ALA A 451 -5.75 19.03 -15.27
N ALA A 452 -5.15 19.88 -14.42
CA ALA A 452 -5.56 21.25 -14.17
C ALA A 452 -7.03 21.43 -13.73
N LYS A 453 -7.68 20.35 -13.28
CA LYS A 453 -9.09 20.37 -12.83
C LYS A 453 -9.14 20.79 -11.34
N PRO A 454 -9.98 21.77 -10.96
CA PRO A 454 -10.15 22.17 -9.58
C PRO A 454 -10.99 21.15 -8.80
N GLY A 455 -10.50 20.73 -7.64
CA GLY A 455 -11.24 19.90 -6.69
C GLY A 455 -12.32 20.66 -5.91
N ARG A 456 -12.82 20.01 -4.85
CA ARG A 456 -13.75 20.61 -3.89
C ARG A 456 -13.07 21.77 -3.14
N PRO A 457 -13.82 22.81 -2.70
CA PRO A 457 -13.26 23.86 -1.85
C PRO A 457 -12.77 23.28 -0.52
N THR A 458 -11.54 23.58 -0.14
CA THR A 458 -10.95 23.21 1.14
C THR A 458 -10.15 24.38 1.73
N SER A 459 -9.72 24.26 2.99
CA SER A 459 -8.86 25.26 3.62
C SER A 459 -7.56 25.44 2.84
N CYS A 460 -7.18 26.70 2.59
CA CYS A 460 -5.88 27.04 1.98
C CYS A 460 -4.67 26.63 2.84
N ALA A 461 -4.88 26.28 4.11
CA ALA A 461 -3.83 25.79 5.01
C ALA A 461 -3.52 24.29 4.83
N ARG A 462 -4.29 23.55 4.03
CA ARG A 462 -4.09 22.13 3.75
C ARG A 462 -3.86 21.89 2.25
N PRO A 463 -2.63 22.03 1.74
CA PRO A 463 -2.34 21.88 0.32
C PRO A 463 -2.47 20.44 -0.16
N PHE A 464 -3.03 20.27 -1.36
CA PHE A 464 -2.93 19.02 -2.12
C PHE A 464 -1.61 19.03 -2.90
N TRP A 465 -0.66 18.20 -2.48
CA TRP A 465 0.69 18.16 -3.02
C TRP A 465 0.77 17.22 -4.21
N LEU A 466 1.27 17.71 -5.34
CA LEU A 466 1.65 16.93 -6.50
C LEU A 466 3.16 16.68 -6.47
N LEU A 467 3.60 15.51 -6.93
CA LEU A 467 5.03 15.23 -7.05
C LEU A 467 5.58 15.83 -8.34
N ALA A 468 6.70 16.55 -8.23
CA ALA A 468 7.46 17.04 -9.38
C ALA A 468 8.57 16.06 -9.74
N THR A 469 8.86 15.96 -11.05
CA THR A 469 10.03 15.24 -11.54
C THR A 469 11.28 16.03 -11.18
N THR A 470 12.20 15.42 -10.44
CA THR A 470 13.48 16.02 -10.04
C THR A 470 14.60 15.58 -10.98
N VAL A 471 15.36 16.54 -11.50
CA VAL A 471 16.59 16.33 -12.28
C VAL A 471 17.76 16.98 -11.55
N ARG A 472 19.00 16.68 -11.93
CA ARG A 472 20.18 17.24 -11.26
C ARG A 472 20.11 18.78 -11.26
N GLY A 473 19.94 19.39 -10.08
CA GLY A 473 19.86 20.85 -9.89
C GLY A 473 18.52 21.52 -10.20
N GLY A 474 17.47 20.75 -10.57
CA GLY A 474 16.18 21.33 -10.96
C GLY A 474 14.99 20.40 -10.77
N TRP A 475 13.80 20.94 -10.89
CA TRP A 475 12.57 20.15 -10.81
C TRP A 475 11.48 20.77 -11.69
N SER A 476 10.53 19.95 -12.13
CA SER A 476 9.37 20.44 -12.88
C SER A 476 8.14 19.55 -12.74
N VAL A 477 6.96 20.17 -12.85
CA VAL A 477 5.67 19.51 -12.98
C VAL A 477 4.83 20.27 -14.01
N THR A 478 4.03 19.54 -14.79
CA THR A 478 3.14 20.16 -15.79
C THR A 478 1.70 19.80 -15.50
N LEU A 479 0.89 20.81 -15.21
CA LEU A 479 -0.56 20.68 -15.14
C LEU A 479 -1.10 20.77 -16.57
N ARG A 480 -1.65 19.66 -17.07
CA ARG A 480 -2.18 19.49 -18.43
C ARG A 480 -3.62 19.95 -18.47
N GLY A 481 -3.91 21.02 -19.20
CA GLY A 481 -5.27 21.57 -19.33
C GLY A 481 -5.33 23.06 -19.05
N ARG A 482 -6.23 23.76 -19.75
CA ARG A 482 -6.34 25.22 -19.70
C ARG A 482 -6.82 25.69 -18.32
N LEU A 483 -6.03 26.55 -17.67
CA LEU A 483 -6.46 27.20 -16.43
C LEU A 483 -7.56 28.24 -16.73
N SER A 484 -8.63 28.18 -15.96
CA SER A 484 -9.69 29.20 -16.00
C SER A 484 -9.19 30.56 -15.49
N PRO A 485 -9.78 31.70 -15.92
CA PRO A 485 -9.41 33.00 -15.38
C PRO A 485 -9.61 33.10 -13.85
N GLY A 486 -8.65 33.69 -13.14
CA GLY A 486 -8.71 33.84 -11.69
C GLY A 486 -7.34 34.01 -11.02
N HIS A 487 -7.36 34.07 -9.70
CA HIS A 487 -6.17 34.11 -8.85
C HIS A 487 -5.81 32.71 -8.39
N TYR A 488 -4.53 32.37 -8.50
CA TYR A 488 -3.98 31.08 -8.16
C TYR A 488 -2.82 31.24 -7.19
N ASP A 489 -2.68 30.30 -6.26
CA ASP A 489 -1.49 30.15 -5.43
C ASP A 489 -0.73 28.90 -5.86
N VAL A 490 0.59 29.05 -5.96
CA VAL A 490 1.53 27.96 -6.25
C VAL A 490 2.46 27.85 -5.06
N LEU A 491 2.42 26.71 -4.38
CA LEU A 491 3.26 26.38 -3.23
C LEU A 491 4.25 25.30 -3.66
N VAL A 492 5.50 25.42 -3.21
CA VAL A 492 6.52 24.38 -3.43
C VAL A 492 7.32 24.13 -2.18
N ARG A 493 7.67 22.87 -1.94
CA ARG A 493 8.59 22.49 -0.86
C ARG A 493 9.49 21.35 -1.29
N ALA A 494 10.73 21.39 -0.85
CA ALA A 494 11.69 20.31 -1.04
C ALA A 494 11.66 19.34 0.14
N ILE A 495 11.94 18.07 -0.15
CA ILE A 495 12.19 17.01 0.82
C ILE A 495 13.55 16.38 0.47
N ASP A 496 14.45 16.30 1.44
CA ASP A 496 15.75 15.66 1.23
C ASP A 496 15.66 14.12 1.39
N ALA A 497 16.74 13.43 1.06
CA ALA A 497 16.85 11.97 1.20
C ALA A 497 16.61 11.48 2.64
N ALA A 498 16.90 12.31 3.65
CA ALA A 498 16.64 12.02 5.06
C ALA A 498 15.19 12.34 5.50
N GLY A 499 14.29 12.66 4.55
CA GLY A 499 12.88 12.94 4.83
C GLY A 499 12.60 14.29 5.47
N ARG A 500 13.62 15.15 5.65
CA ARG A 500 13.44 16.47 6.24
C ARG A 500 12.72 17.36 5.24
N LYS A 501 11.64 18.00 5.69
CA LYS A 501 10.79 18.85 4.83
C LYS A 501 11.17 20.32 5.00
N GLN A 502 11.11 21.08 3.91
CA GLN A 502 11.09 22.55 4.00
C GLN A 502 9.87 22.99 4.82
N LEU A 503 10.11 23.55 6.01
CA LEU A 503 9.05 23.91 6.97
C LEU A 503 8.07 24.95 6.43
N VAL A 504 8.60 25.95 5.71
CA VAL A 504 7.82 27.04 5.12
C VAL A 504 7.89 26.92 3.60
N PRO A 505 6.82 26.45 2.93
CA PRO A 505 6.80 26.31 1.48
C PRO A 505 6.98 27.66 0.78
N THR A 506 7.74 27.66 -0.31
CA THR A 506 7.86 28.83 -1.18
C THR A 506 6.54 29.06 -1.89
N ARG A 507 5.94 30.25 -1.74
CA ARG A 507 4.65 30.61 -2.34
C ARG A 507 4.81 31.63 -3.46
N ARG A 508 4.03 31.48 -4.53
CA ARG A 508 3.82 32.51 -5.55
C ARG A 508 2.37 32.59 -5.98
N THR A 509 1.89 33.82 -6.15
CA THR A 509 0.56 34.07 -6.70
C THR A 509 0.64 34.26 -8.22
N LEU A 510 -0.28 33.62 -8.95
CA LEU A 510 -0.44 33.70 -10.40
C LEU A 510 -1.83 34.25 -10.73
N VAL A 511 -1.92 35.20 -11.66
CA VAL A 511 -3.20 35.73 -12.15
C VAL A 511 -3.40 35.30 -13.59
N VAL A 512 -4.44 34.48 -13.83
CA VAL A 512 -4.85 34.07 -15.17
C VAL A 512 -5.90 35.05 -15.68
N ARG A 513 -5.55 35.85 -16.69
CA ARG A 513 -6.47 36.84 -17.29
C ARG A 513 -7.28 36.22 -18.43
N ARG A 514 -8.50 36.73 -18.66
CA ARG A 514 -9.26 36.42 -19.88
C ARG A 514 -8.47 36.91 -21.09
N SER A 515 -8.27 36.06 -22.09
CA SER A 515 -7.69 36.48 -23.37
C SER A 515 -8.63 37.50 -24.04
N LYS A 516 -8.18 38.74 -24.27
CA LYS A 516 -8.88 39.65 -25.17
C LYS A 516 -8.91 38.98 -26.55
N ARG A 517 -10.09 38.59 -27.06
CA ARG A 517 -10.22 38.26 -28.48
C ARG A 517 -9.78 39.51 -29.25
N ARG A 518 -8.74 39.41 -30.08
CA ARG A 518 -8.54 40.39 -31.16
C ARG A 518 -9.80 40.32 -32.00
N ARG A 519 -10.59 41.38 -31.96
CA ARG A 519 -11.72 41.58 -32.87
C ARG A 519 -11.08 41.83 -34.24
N THR A 520 -10.92 40.77 -35.03
CA THR A 520 -10.62 40.91 -36.44
C THR A 520 -11.91 41.41 -37.08
N ASP A 521 -11.92 42.68 -37.48
CA ASP A 521 -12.96 43.22 -38.34
C ASP A 521 -12.93 42.44 -39.67
N ALA A 522 -13.95 41.62 -39.88
CA ALA A 522 -14.28 41.05 -41.17
C ALA A 522 -15.59 41.74 -41.64
N PRO A 523 -15.70 42.13 -42.92
CA PRO A 523 -16.68 43.10 -43.38
C PRO A 523 -18.11 42.56 -43.31
N ARG A 524 -19.05 43.43 -42.93
CA ARG A 524 -20.49 43.19 -42.92
C ARG A 524 -20.94 42.63 -44.27
N ARG A 525 -21.44 41.39 -44.29
CA ARG A 525 -22.30 40.91 -45.39
C ARG A 525 -23.63 41.65 -45.31
N GLN A 526 -24.02 42.27 -46.43
CA GLN A 526 -25.32 42.90 -46.61
C GLN A 526 -26.45 41.86 -46.56
N PRO A 527 -27.67 42.22 -46.12
CA PRO A 527 -28.82 41.33 -46.17
C PRO A 527 -29.33 41.21 -47.61
N VAL A 528 -29.57 39.99 -48.07
CA VAL A 528 -30.24 39.71 -49.34
C VAL A 528 -31.75 39.90 -49.15
N THR A 529 -32.37 40.72 -50.00
CA THR A 529 -33.81 40.95 -50.09
C THR A 529 -34.55 39.71 -50.62
N PRO A 530 -35.78 39.40 -50.15
CA PRO A 530 -36.59 38.32 -50.73
C PRO A 530 -37.20 38.76 -52.06
N TRP A 531 -37.21 37.84 -53.03
CA TRP A 531 -37.83 38.01 -54.35
C TRP A 531 -39.34 38.24 -54.25
N ALA A 532 -39.82 39.24 -54.99
CA ALA A 532 -41.23 39.53 -55.20
C ALA A 532 -41.83 38.63 -56.29
N ALA A 533 -43.09 38.26 -56.10
CA ALA A 533 -43.92 37.50 -57.01
C ALA A 533 -44.15 38.25 -58.34
N LEU A 534 -44.11 37.53 -59.46
CA LEU A 534 -44.59 37.99 -60.77
C LEU A 534 -46.08 37.64 -60.93
N PRO A 535 -46.92 38.53 -61.45
CA PRO A 535 -48.30 38.22 -61.78
C PRO A 535 -48.44 37.66 -63.20
N SER A 536 -49.51 36.90 -63.37
CA SER A 536 -49.99 36.25 -64.58
C SER A 536 -50.32 37.23 -65.71
N ARG A 537 -49.95 36.82 -66.94
CA ARG A 537 -50.82 36.82 -68.13
C ARG A 537 -50.24 35.93 -69.21
#